data_AF-A0A6P6FVS4-F1
#
_entry.id   AF-A0A6P6FVS4-F1
#
_cell.length_a   1.000
_cell.length_b   1.000
_cell.length_c   1.000
_cell.angle_alpha   90.00
_cell.angle_beta   90.00
_cell.angle_gamma   90.00
#
_symmetry.space_group_name_H-M   'P 1'
#
loop_
_entity.id
_entity.type
_entity.pdbx_description
1 polymer ?
#
loop_
_entity_poly.entity_id
_entity_poly.type
_entity_poly.pdbx_seq_one_letter_code
_entity_poly.pdbx_strand_id
1 'polypeptide(L)'
;MGGNGKHRWKISFYHRSNSNGSKLDMNNNNNSSSKQQPPKEFRCPISGSLMADPDSERTRHDSALALYHLTLVQSNRVKLIKLNAVPTLLVLAKSGSSPSRILLILCNLAVCPEGRSAMLDANAVECFVGMLKQDELDSESTRENCVAALYALSHGNMRFRGLAREARALEVLRKVEERGSERAREKARKLLQLMKGREEGEDEDELWEGRLESSGGLNLNRYRVGLGRNMQGPNSTTF
;
A
#
# COMPACT_ATOMS: atom_id res chain seq x y z
N MET A 1 -8.89 0.44 48.90
CA MET A 1 -8.75 1.65 48.06
C MET A 1 -7.51 1.48 47.21
N GLY A 2 -7.44 1.58 45.88
CA GLY A 2 -8.40 1.81 44.81
C GLY A 2 -7.77 1.24 43.52
N GLY A 3 -8.60 0.74 42.60
CA GLY A 3 -8.14 0.06 41.38
C GLY A 3 -7.63 1.03 40.32
N ASN A 4 -6.53 0.66 39.66
CA ASN A 4 -5.99 1.40 38.51
C ASN A 4 -6.70 0.98 37.22
N GLY A 5 -7.58 1.85 36.74
CA GLY A 5 -8.35 1.70 35.51
C GLY A 5 -7.46 1.80 34.26
N LYS A 6 -7.32 0.68 33.55
CA LYS A 6 -6.78 0.65 32.19
C LYS A 6 -7.86 1.16 31.24
N HIS A 7 -7.76 2.40 30.78
CA HIS A 7 -8.63 2.94 29.73
C HIS A 7 -8.30 2.25 28.39
N ARG A 8 -9.04 1.19 28.09
CA ARG A 8 -9.06 0.54 26.77
C ARG A 8 -10.01 1.32 25.87
N TRP A 9 -9.49 2.10 24.93
CA TRP A 9 -10.27 2.68 23.85
C TRP A 9 -10.76 1.53 22.95
N LYS A 10 -12.06 1.20 23.04
CA LYS A 10 -12.72 0.29 22.08
C LYS A 10 -13.14 1.13 20.87
N ILE A 11 -12.45 0.94 19.75
CA ILE A 11 -12.85 1.50 18.46
C ILE A 11 -13.85 0.50 17.86
N SER A 12 -15.13 0.89 17.76
CA SER A 12 -16.12 0.11 17.01
C SER A 12 -16.06 0.52 15.54
N PHE A 13 -15.77 -0.44 14.66
CA PHE A 13 -15.88 -0.26 13.22
C PHE A 13 -17.35 -0.39 12.82
N TYR A 14 -17.95 0.70 12.35
CA TYR A 14 -19.21 0.63 11.62
C TYR A 14 -18.92 0.07 10.22
N HIS A 15 -19.21 -1.21 10.01
CA HIS A 15 -19.36 -1.74 8.66
C HIS A 15 -20.71 -1.26 8.11
N ARG A 16 -20.69 -0.31 7.17
CA ARG A 16 -21.86 0.00 6.35
C ARG A 16 -21.70 -0.68 5.00
N SER A 17 -22.53 -1.69 4.76
CA SER A 17 -22.57 -2.47 3.53
C SER A 17 -22.92 -1.59 2.31
N ASN A 18 -22.23 -1.87 1.21
CA ASN A 18 -22.44 -1.27 -0.11
C ASN A 18 -23.75 -1.78 -0.71
N SER A 19 -24.73 -0.92 -0.93
CA SER A 19 -25.99 -1.28 -1.59
C SER A 19 -26.03 -0.70 -3.01
N ASN A 20 -25.67 -1.52 -4.01
CA ASN A 20 -26.04 -1.28 -5.40
C ASN A 20 -27.54 -1.63 -5.54
N GLY A 21 -28.36 -0.62 -5.86
CA GLY A 21 -29.80 -0.77 -6.04
C GLY A 21 -30.16 -1.24 -7.45
N SER A 22 -30.66 -2.47 -7.56
CA SER A 22 -31.67 -2.85 -8.55
C SER A 22 -33.06 -2.48 -8.03
N LYS A 23 -33.89 -1.96 -8.94
CA LYS A 23 -35.29 -1.53 -8.75
C LYS A 23 -36.21 -2.63 -8.18
N LEU A 24 -37.34 -2.16 -7.62
CA LEU A 24 -38.54 -2.85 -7.09
C LEU A 24 -38.39 -3.23 -5.60
N ASP A 25 -39.25 -2.85 -4.64
CA ASP A 25 -40.63 -2.38 -4.65
C ASP A 25 -40.90 -1.37 -3.50
N MET A 26 -41.96 -0.59 -3.67
CA MET A 26 -42.54 0.32 -2.70
C MET A 26 -42.97 -0.41 -1.42
N ASN A 27 -42.33 -0.10 -0.29
CA ASN A 27 -43.02 -0.15 1.00
C ASN A 27 -42.52 0.96 1.92
N ASN A 28 -43.42 1.91 2.15
CA ASN A 28 -43.24 3.13 2.91
C ASN A 28 -43.18 2.80 4.41
N ASN A 29 -41.97 2.81 4.98
CA ASN A 29 -41.79 2.78 6.43
C ASN A 29 -40.94 3.98 6.84
N ASN A 30 -41.63 5.06 7.23
CA ASN A 30 -41.05 6.27 7.78
C ASN A 30 -40.37 5.97 9.11
N ASN A 31 -39.07 5.66 9.05
CA ASN A 31 -38.19 5.77 10.20
C ASN A 31 -37.16 6.87 9.91
N SER A 32 -37.55 8.11 10.17
CA SER A 32 -36.70 9.30 10.08
C SER A 32 -35.59 9.22 11.12
N SER A 33 -34.57 8.43 10.82
CA SER A 33 -33.26 8.54 11.44
C SER A 33 -32.66 9.85 10.97
N SER A 34 -32.95 10.92 11.72
CA SER A 34 -32.33 12.23 11.52
C SER A 34 -30.82 12.03 11.55
N LYS A 35 -30.16 12.04 10.38
CA LYS A 35 -28.71 12.24 10.31
C LYS A 35 -28.47 13.62 10.92
N GLN A 36 -28.15 13.67 12.21
CA GLN A 36 -27.79 14.92 12.87
C GLN A 36 -26.62 15.51 12.09
N GLN A 37 -26.86 16.67 11.48
CA GLN A 37 -25.79 17.37 10.78
C GLN A 37 -24.74 17.79 11.82
N PRO A 38 -23.44 17.65 11.53
CA PRO A 38 -22.41 18.06 12.46
C PRO A 38 -22.56 19.54 12.84
N PRO A 39 -22.26 19.91 14.10
CA PRO A 39 -22.35 21.30 14.54
C PRO A 39 -21.58 22.24 13.59
N LYS A 40 -22.06 23.49 13.45
CA LYS A 40 -21.56 24.44 12.45
C LYS A 40 -20.08 24.77 12.67
N GLU A 41 -19.58 24.72 13.91
CA GLU A 41 -18.16 24.92 14.24
C GLU A 41 -17.24 23.84 13.67
N PHE A 42 -17.75 22.64 13.36
CA PHE A 42 -16.95 21.59 12.73
C PHE A 42 -17.02 21.62 11.21
N ARG A 43 -17.77 22.55 10.60
CA ARG A 43 -17.86 22.70 9.14
C ARG A 43 -16.92 23.80 8.66
N CYS A 44 -16.20 23.52 7.58
CA CYS A 44 -15.37 24.49 6.89
C CYS A 44 -16.27 25.64 6.40
N PRO A 45 -16.00 26.91 6.75
CA PRO A 45 -16.82 28.05 6.33
C PRO A 45 -16.89 28.23 4.80
N ILE A 46 -15.88 27.73 4.07
CA ILE A 46 -15.77 27.88 2.61
C ILE A 46 -16.52 26.76 1.89
N SER A 47 -16.36 25.50 2.32
CA SER A 47 -16.94 24.35 1.62
C SER A 47 -18.21 23.80 2.26
N GLY A 48 -18.50 24.13 3.52
CA GLY A 48 -19.60 23.55 4.29
C GLY A 48 -19.40 22.09 4.69
N SER A 49 -18.30 21.45 4.28
CA SER A 49 -17.92 20.08 4.65
C SER A 49 -17.36 20.03 6.06
N LEU A 50 -17.44 18.87 6.72
CA LEU A 50 -16.79 18.66 8.01
C LEU A 50 -15.27 18.89 7.87
N MET A 51 -14.67 19.72 8.72
CA MET A 51 -13.24 20.09 8.67
C MET A 51 -12.32 18.88 8.87
N ALA A 52 -12.81 17.84 9.55
CA ALA A 52 -12.18 16.53 9.68
C ALA A 52 -13.16 15.46 9.21
N ASP A 53 -13.57 15.52 7.93
CA ASP A 53 -14.35 14.46 7.31
C ASP A 53 -13.45 13.27 6.96
N PRO A 54 -13.53 12.13 7.68
CA PRO A 54 -12.73 10.96 7.34
C PRO A 54 -13.07 10.41 5.95
N ASP A 55 -14.26 10.72 5.43
CA ASP A 55 -14.73 10.22 4.14
C ASP A 55 -14.35 11.15 2.97
N SER A 56 -13.79 12.32 3.24
CA SER A 56 -13.30 13.23 2.19
C SER A 56 -12.11 12.62 1.43
N GLU A 57 -12.12 12.74 0.10
CA GLU A 57 -10.98 12.36 -0.75
C GLU A 57 -9.70 13.07 -0.32
N ARG A 58 -9.80 14.31 0.17
CA ARG A 58 -8.63 15.06 0.68
C ARG A 58 -8.05 14.41 1.92
N THR A 59 -8.89 14.05 2.90
CA THR A 59 -8.44 13.38 4.12
C THR A 59 -7.80 12.03 3.81
N ARG A 60 -8.37 11.27 2.88
CA ARG A 60 -7.80 9.99 2.42
C ARG A 60 -6.44 10.19 1.74
N HIS A 61 -6.33 11.18 0.86
CA HIS A 61 -5.07 11.53 0.21
C HIS A 61 -3.99 11.93 1.23
N ASP A 62 -4.29 12.85 2.13
CA ASP A 62 -3.34 13.34 3.13
C ASP A 62 -2.93 12.23 4.11
N SER A 63 -3.88 11.37 4.49
CA SER A 63 -3.60 10.19 5.32
C SER A 63 -2.69 9.18 4.62
N ALA A 64 -2.95 8.90 3.34
CA ALA A 64 -2.09 8.02 2.54
C ALA A 64 -0.69 8.61 2.34
N LEU A 65 -0.58 9.94 2.19
CA LEU A 65 0.70 10.63 2.09
C LEU A 65 1.49 10.54 3.41
N ALA A 66 0.84 10.80 4.55
CA ALA A 66 1.46 10.65 5.86
C ALA A 66 1.93 9.21 6.10
N LEU A 67 1.09 8.23 5.78
CA LEU A 67 1.43 6.81 5.92
C LEU A 67 2.60 6.41 5.02
N TYR A 68 2.64 6.91 3.78
CA TYR A 68 3.78 6.72 2.88
C TYR A 68 5.09 7.22 3.50
N HIS A 69 5.11 8.42 4.08
CA HIS A 69 6.31 8.92 4.74
C HIS A 69 6.69 8.09 5.98
N LEU A 70 5.71 7.64 6.76
CA LEU A 70 5.97 6.76 7.89
C LEU A 70 6.59 5.43 7.47
N THR A 71 6.19 4.86 6.32
CA THR A 71 6.72 3.59 5.81
C THR A 71 8.11 3.70 5.22
N LEU A 72 8.68 4.90 5.07
CA LEU A 72 10.10 5.04 4.71
C LEU A 72 11.02 4.51 5.82
N VAL A 73 10.55 4.48 7.08
CA VAL A 73 11.32 3.98 8.22
C VAL A 73 11.09 2.48 8.42
N GLN A 74 12.17 1.68 8.41
CA GLN A 74 12.11 0.21 8.51
C GLN A 74 11.31 -0.30 9.74
N SER A 75 11.51 0.30 10.91
CA SER A 75 10.80 -0.12 12.14
C SER A 75 9.28 0.14 12.08
N ASN A 76 8.84 1.14 11.32
CA ASN A 76 7.42 1.42 11.11
C ASN A 76 6.78 0.41 10.14
N ARG A 77 7.52 -0.04 9.11
CA ARG A 77 7.07 -1.11 8.19
C ARG A 77 6.71 -2.37 8.98
N VAL A 78 7.63 -2.82 9.84
CA VAL A 78 7.43 -4.01 10.70
C VAL A 78 6.21 -3.85 11.62
N LYS A 79 6.01 -2.66 12.21
CA LYS A 79 4.83 -2.38 13.04
C LYS A 79 3.53 -2.47 12.24
N LEU A 80 3.47 -1.90 11.04
CA LEU A 80 2.29 -1.96 10.18
C LEU A 80 1.95 -3.39 9.77
N ILE A 81 2.95 -4.20 9.45
CA ILE A 81 2.76 -5.62 9.12
C ILE A 81 2.18 -6.36 10.33
N LYS A 82 2.73 -6.13 11.53
CA LYS A 82 2.20 -6.72 12.78
C LYS A 82 0.78 -6.27 13.13
N LEU A 83 0.38 -5.07 12.70
CA LEU A 83 -0.97 -4.57 12.83
C LEU A 83 -1.93 -5.09 11.74
N ASN A 84 -1.48 -6.03 10.89
CA ASN A 84 -2.26 -6.59 9.80
C ASN A 84 -2.80 -5.53 8.83
N ALA A 85 -1.99 -4.52 8.50
CA ALA A 85 -2.42 -3.43 7.62
C ALA A 85 -2.53 -3.84 6.15
N VAL A 86 -1.84 -4.91 5.73
CA VAL A 86 -1.70 -5.30 4.32
C VAL A 86 -3.04 -5.57 3.61
N PRO A 87 -3.97 -6.38 4.15
CA PRO A 87 -5.26 -6.62 3.50
C PRO A 87 -6.06 -5.33 3.26
N THR A 88 -6.07 -4.43 4.25
CA THR A 88 -6.74 -3.13 4.15
C THR A 88 -6.12 -2.27 3.06
N LEU A 89 -4.79 -2.23 2.98
CA LEU A 89 -4.08 -1.48 1.93
C LEU A 89 -4.39 -2.04 0.53
N LEU A 90 -4.52 -3.37 0.36
CA LEU A 90 -4.90 -3.96 -0.92
C LEU A 90 -6.33 -3.60 -1.32
N VAL A 91 -7.27 -3.61 -0.38
CA VAL A 91 -8.65 -3.16 -0.62
C VAL A 91 -8.66 -1.68 -1.04
N LEU A 92 -7.89 -0.83 -0.36
CA LEU A 92 -7.79 0.59 -0.69
C LEU A 92 -7.18 0.81 -2.09
N ALA A 93 -6.12 0.08 -2.44
CA ALA A 93 -5.51 0.13 -3.77
C ALA A 93 -6.51 -0.24 -4.88
N LYS A 94 -7.33 -1.27 -4.66
CA LYS A 94 -8.35 -1.71 -5.62
C LYS A 94 -9.56 -0.77 -5.70
N SER A 95 -9.90 -0.08 -4.61
CA SER A 95 -11.06 0.81 -4.53
C SER A 95 -10.92 2.14 -5.30
N GLY A 96 -9.72 2.45 -5.80
CA GLY A 96 -9.46 3.68 -6.57
C GLY A 96 -9.28 4.95 -5.74
N SER A 97 -9.38 4.89 -4.40
CA SER A 97 -9.04 6.04 -3.56
C SER A 97 -7.52 6.16 -3.41
N SER A 98 -6.90 7.00 -4.24
CA SER A 98 -5.45 7.26 -4.27
C SER A 98 -4.55 6.02 -4.51
N PRO A 99 -4.85 5.17 -5.51
CA PRO A 99 -4.21 3.86 -5.69
C PRO A 99 -2.69 3.97 -5.86
N SER A 100 -2.21 4.99 -6.59
CA SER A 100 -0.77 5.23 -6.78
C SER A 100 -0.02 5.37 -5.45
N ARG A 101 -0.56 6.11 -4.46
CA ARG A 101 0.08 6.31 -3.16
C ARG A 101 0.06 5.05 -2.31
N ILE A 102 -1.07 4.32 -2.32
CA ILE A 102 -1.21 3.06 -1.59
C ILE A 102 -0.25 2.00 -2.13
N LEU A 103 -0.07 1.93 -3.45
CA LEU A 103 0.92 1.04 -4.06
C LEU A 103 2.36 1.37 -3.64
N LEU A 104 2.72 2.65 -3.51
CA LEU A 104 4.03 3.03 -2.97
C LEU A 104 4.22 2.59 -1.52
N ILE A 105 3.17 2.68 -0.69
CA ILE A 105 3.21 2.14 0.68
C ILE A 105 3.48 0.63 0.65
N LEU A 106 2.77 -0.10 -0.22
CA LEU A 106 2.94 -1.55 -0.38
C LEU A 106 4.35 -1.91 -0.89
N CYS A 107 4.91 -1.13 -1.82
CA CYS A 107 6.31 -1.28 -2.26
C CYS A 107 7.30 -1.11 -1.10
N ASN A 108 7.10 -0.11 -0.24
CA ASN A 108 7.95 0.09 0.93
C ASN A 108 7.86 -1.11 1.89
N LEU A 109 6.66 -1.69 2.09
CA LEU A 109 6.52 -2.90 2.91
C LEU A 109 7.22 -4.11 2.28
N ALA A 110 7.18 -4.25 0.96
CA ALA A 110 7.82 -5.35 0.23
C ALA A 110 9.37 -5.31 0.28
N VAL A 111 9.98 -4.22 0.76
CA VAL A 111 11.44 -4.18 1.01
C VAL A 111 11.86 -5.25 2.02
N CYS A 112 11.05 -5.51 3.04
CA CYS A 112 11.36 -6.54 4.04
C CYS A 112 10.71 -7.90 3.72
N PRO A 113 11.39 -9.04 4.03
CA PRO A 113 10.86 -10.38 3.78
C PRO A 113 9.50 -10.67 4.43
N GLU A 114 9.27 -10.14 5.64
CA GLU A 114 8.01 -10.28 6.37
C GLU A 114 6.87 -9.58 5.63
N GLY A 115 7.16 -8.39 5.06
CA GLY A 115 6.20 -7.65 4.26
C GLY A 115 5.85 -8.37 2.97
N ARG A 116 6.86 -8.91 2.27
CA ARG A 116 6.61 -9.75 1.07
C ARG A 116 5.75 -10.95 1.40
N SER A 117 6.07 -11.66 2.48
CA SER A 117 5.30 -12.84 2.91
C SER A 117 3.85 -12.47 3.23
N ALA A 118 3.64 -11.44 4.05
CA ALA A 118 2.30 -10.95 4.40
C ALA A 118 1.48 -10.51 3.16
N MET A 119 2.13 -9.89 2.17
CA MET A 119 1.48 -9.51 0.92
C MET A 119 1.11 -10.70 0.04
N LEU A 120 1.97 -11.72 -0.03
CA LEU A 120 1.65 -12.94 -0.78
C LEU A 120 0.54 -13.74 -0.10
N ASP A 121 0.54 -13.82 1.23
CA ASP A 121 -0.54 -14.46 2.01
C ASP A 121 -1.88 -13.70 1.86
N ALA A 122 -1.83 -12.38 1.68
CA ALA A 122 -2.99 -11.55 1.39
C ALA A 122 -3.36 -11.51 -0.12
N ASN A 123 -2.78 -12.38 -0.94
CA ASN A 123 -3.06 -12.50 -2.37
C ASN A 123 -2.83 -11.21 -3.19
N ALA A 124 -1.77 -10.46 -2.83
CA ALA A 124 -1.43 -9.20 -3.50
C ALA A 124 -1.13 -9.37 -5.00
N VAL A 125 -0.62 -10.54 -5.42
CA VAL A 125 -0.30 -10.83 -6.83
C VAL A 125 -1.55 -10.79 -7.69
N GLU A 126 -2.62 -11.48 -7.29
CA GLU A 126 -3.89 -11.43 -8.03
C GLU A 126 -4.47 -10.01 -8.03
N CYS A 127 -4.37 -9.30 -6.90
CA CYS A 127 -4.82 -7.91 -6.80
C CYS A 127 -4.13 -7.01 -7.84
N PHE A 128 -2.79 -7.00 -7.87
CA PHE A 128 -2.03 -6.13 -8.79
C PHE A 128 -2.18 -6.54 -10.25
N VAL A 129 -2.22 -7.85 -10.54
CA VAL A 129 -2.48 -8.34 -11.90
C VAL A 129 -3.89 -7.98 -12.35
N GLY A 130 -4.88 -8.08 -11.45
CA GLY A 130 -6.25 -7.66 -11.71
C GLY A 130 -6.37 -6.17 -12.02
N MET A 131 -5.67 -5.33 -11.26
CA MET A 131 -5.56 -3.90 -11.54
C MET A 131 -4.97 -3.66 -12.94
N LEU A 132 -3.84 -4.31 -13.28
CA LEU A 132 -3.19 -4.15 -14.59
C LEU A 132 -4.01 -4.66 -15.78
N LYS A 133 -5.01 -5.53 -15.57
CA LYS A 133 -5.92 -6.00 -16.63
C LYS A 133 -7.00 -4.97 -16.98
N GLN A 134 -7.31 -4.06 -16.06
CA GLN A 134 -8.28 -3.02 -16.30
C GLN A 134 -7.63 -1.99 -17.25
N ASP A 135 -8.16 -1.86 -18.48
CA ASP A 135 -7.69 -0.87 -19.45
C ASP A 135 -7.86 0.58 -18.93
N GLU A 136 -8.72 0.75 -17.92
CA GLU A 136 -9.09 1.99 -17.26
C GLU A 136 -8.28 2.28 -15.98
N LEU A 137 -7.03 1.80 -15.86
CA LEU A 137 -6.19 2.32 -14.77
C LEU A 137 -5.95 3.82 -15.00
N ASP A 138 -6.49 4.64 -14.09
CA ASP A 138 -6.62 6.11 -14.18
C ASP A 138 -5.31 6.87 -14.45
N SER A 139 -4.14 6.24 -14.23
CA SER A 139 -2.84 6.89 -14.40
C SER A 139 -1.74 5.91 -14.79
N GLU A 140 -0.84 6.35 -15.67
CA GLU A 140 0.42 5.68 -15.98
C GLU A 140 1.26 5.42 -14.72
N SER A 141 1.26 6.34 -13.75
CA SER A 141 1.93 6.16 -12.46
C SER A 141 1.37 4.98 -11.66
N THR A 142 0.05 4.77 -11.66
CA THR A 142 -0.58 3.63 -10.98
C THR A 142 -0.14 2.32 -11.60
N ARG A 143 -0.05 2.26 -12.94
CA ARG A 143 0.45 1.09 -13.68
C ARG A 143 1.91 0.80 -13.35
N GLU A 144 2.77 1.82 -13.41
CA GLU A 144 4.17 1.71 -13.01
C GLU A 144 4.32 1.15 -11.59
N ASN A 145 3.58 1.72 -10.63
CA ASN A 145 3.63 1.31 -9.23
C ASN A 145 3.11 -0.12 -9.02
N CYS A 146 2.09 -0.57 -9.76
CA CYS A 146 1.63 -1.95 -9.72
C CYS A 146 2.72 -2.93 -10.16
N VAL A 147 3.40 -2.62 -11.27
CA VAL A 147 4.48 -3.46 -11.80
C VAL A 147 5.67 -3.44 -10.85
N ALA A 148 5.98 -2.29 -10.25
CA ALA A 148 7.02 -2.17 -9.23
C ALA A 148 6.70 -3.02 -7.99
N ALA A 149 5.44 -3.05 -7.54
CA ALA A 149 5.02 -3.88 -6.42
C ALA A 149 5.13 -5.38 -6.75
N LEU A 150 4.67 -5.80 -7.94
CA LEU A 150 4.83 -7.19 -8.41
C LEU A 150 6.29 -7.59 -8.45
N TYR A 151 7.15 -6.70 -8.93
CA TYR A 151 8.57 -6.95 -9.00
C TYR A 151 9.22 -7.00 -7.61
N ALA A 152 8.85 -6.13 -6.69
CA ALA A 152 9.33 -6.22 -5.30
C ALA A 152 8.96 -7.57 -4.67
N LEU A 153 7.75 -8.10 -4.93
CA LEU A 153 7.31 -9.40 -4.43
C LEU A 153 8.05 -10.61 -5.05
N SER A 154 8.66 -10.46 -6.23
CA SER A 154 9.37 -11.58 -6.87
C SER A 154 10.72 -11.90 -6.24
N HIS A 155 11.29 -10.97 -5.46
CA HIS A 155 12.63 -11.11 -4.88
C HIS A 155 12.68 -12.18 -3.78
N GLY A 156 13.55 -13.17 -3.99
CA GLY A 156 13.81 -14.26 -3.04
C GLY A 156 12.59 -15.12 -2.69
N ASN A 157 11.53 -15.10 -3.50
CA ASN A 157 10.29 -15.80 -3.15
C ASN A 157 9.77 -16.73 -4.25
N MET A 158 9.97 -18.03 -4.06
CA MET A 158 9.51 -19.07 -4.98
C MET A 158 7.98 -19.17 -5.07
N ARG A 159 7.23 -18.76 -4.03
CA ARG A 159 5.75 -18.77 -4.04
C ARG A 159 5.21 -17.75 -5.04
N PHE A 160 5.92 -16.64 -5.27
CA PHE A 160 5.51 -15.62 -6.23
C PHE A 160 5.29 -16.20 -7.63
N ARG A 161 6.21 -17.05 -8.13
CA ARG A 161 6.09 -17.64 -9.47
C ARG A 161 4.80 -18.46 -9.63
N GLY A 162 4.42 -19.22 -8.61
CA GLY A 162 3.18 -20.01 -8.60
C GLY A 162 1.94 -19.11 -8.66
N LEU A 163 1.85 -18.14 -7.75
CA LEU A 163 0.75 -17.19 -7.68
C LEU A 163 0.63 -16.33 -8.96
N ALA A 164 1.76 -15.92 -9.54
CA ALA A 164 1.78 -15.15 -10.78
C ALA A 164 1.28 -15.96 -11.98
N ARG A 165 1.57 -17.28 -12.03
CA ARG A 165 1.02 -18.18 -13.06
C ARG A 165 -0.49 -18.34 -12.89
N GLU A 166 -0.95 -18.57 -11.67
CA GLU A 166 -2.38 -18.69 -11.34
C GLU A 166 -3.16 -17.42 -11.71
N ALA A 167 -2.61 -16.24 -11.42
CA ALA A 167 -3.21 -14.95 -11.78
C ALA A 167 -3.17 -14.62 -13.29
N ARG A 168 -2.54 -15.48 -14.12
CA ARG A 168 -2.26 -15.25 -15.55
C ARG A 168 -1.43 -13.99 -15.81
N ALA A 169 -0.42 -13.74 -14.96
CA ALA A 169 0.41 -12.54 -15.04
C ALA A 169 1.20 -12.42 -16.35
N LEU A 170 1.58 -13.55 -16.99
CA LEU A 170 2.42 -13.55 -18.20
C LEU A 170 1.85 -12.73 -19.35
N GLU A 171 0.54 -12.85 -19.61
CA GLU A 171 -0.11 -12.11 -20.71
C GLU A 171 -0.19 -10.62 -20.41
N VAL A 172 -0.47 -10.28 -19.15
CA VAL A 172 -0.56 -8.90 -18.67
C VAL A 172 0.80 -8.22 -18.72
N LEU A 173 1.85 -8.90 -18.25
CA LEU A 173 3.22 -8.39 -18.26
C LEU A 173 3.75 -8.21 -19.67
N ARG A 174 3.40 -9.07 -20.64
CA ARG A 174 3.75 -8.86 -22.06
C ARG A 174 3.12 -7.58 -22.62
N LYS A 175 1.84 -7.33 -22.35
CA LYS A 175 1.18 -6.08 -22.75
C LYS A 175 1.86 -4.85 -22.15
N VAL A 176 2.26 -4.93 -20.87
CA VAL A 176 3.01 -3.87 -20.20
C VAL A 176 4.40 -3.69 -20.82
N GLU A 177 5.11 -4.77 -21.18
CA GLU A 177 6.42 -4.70 -21.85
C GLU A 177 6.34 -4.01 -23.22
N GLU A 178 5.23 -4.20 -23.94
CA GLU A 178 5.03 -3.59 -25.27
C GLU A 178 4.61 -2.11 -25.19
N ARG A 179 3.70 -1.78 -24.28
CA ARG A 179 2.97 -0.49 -24.29
C ARG A 179 3.20 0.40 -23.06
N GLY A 180 3.87 -0.11 -22.04
CA GLY A 180 4.10 0.60 -20.79
C GLY A 180 5.17 1.69 -20.91
N SER A 181 5.32 2.46 -19.83
CA SER A 181 6.43 3.40 -19.68
C SER A 181 7.78 2.67 -19.69
N GLU A 182 8.88 3.40 -19.89
CA GLU A 182 10.23 2.79 -19.84
C GLU A 182 10.48 2.02 -18.53
N ARG A 183 10.12 2.62 -17.39
CA ARG A 183 10.31 2.02 -16.05
C ARG A 183 9.45 0.78 -15.84
N ALA A 184 8.22 0.79 -16.35
CA ALA A 184 7.32 -0.37 -16.28
C ALA A 184 7.81 -1.49 -17.20
N ARG A 185 8.27 -1.15 -18.42
CA ARG A 185 8.79 -2.12 -19.40
C ARG A 185 10.04 -2.83 -18.89
N GLU A 186 10.98 -2.11 -18.29
CA GLU A 186 12.19 -2.70 -17.70
C GLU A 186 11.83 -3.77 -16.65
N LYS A 187 10.94 -3.43 -15.70
CA LYS A 187 10.53 -4.36 -14.63
C LYS A 187 9.68 -5.51 -15.15
N ALA A 188 8.79 -5.26 -16.11
CA ALA A 188 7.98 -6.30 -16.74
C ALA A 188 8.87 -7.33 -17.47
N ARG A 189 9.90 -6.87 -18.18
CA ARG A 189 10.88 -7.75 -18.84
C ARG A 189 11.62 -8.64 -17.83
N LYS A 190 12.12 -8.05 -16.75
CA LYS A 190 12.80 -8.80 -15.67
C LYS A 190 11.88 -9.83 -15.03
N LEU A 191 10.63 -9.47 -14.75
CA LEU A 191 9.60 -10.40 -14.27
C LEU A 191 9.36 -11.55 -15.25
N LEU A 192 9.27 -11.27 -16.55
CA LEU A 192 9.07 -12.29 -17.58
C LEU A 192 10.27 -13.24 -17.70
N GLN A 193 11.51 -12.75 -17.55
CA GLN A 193 12.72 -13.57 -17.49
C GLN A 193 12.73 -14.46 -16.23
N LEU A 194 12.42 -13.87 -15.08
CA LEU A 194 12.30 -14.58 -13.80
C LEU A 194 11.27 -15.70 -13.87
N MET A 195 10.14 -15.49 -14.54
CA MET A 195 9.09 -16.51 -14.71
C MET A 195 9.48 -17.65 -15.66
N LYS A 196 10.45 -17.41 -16.57
CA LYS A 196 11.02 -18.42 -17.50
C LYS A 196 12.14 -19.26 -16.89
N GLY A 197 12.62 -18.93 -15.69
CA GLY A 197 13.71 -19.67 -15.02
C GLY A 197 15.11 -19.39 -15.57
N ARG A 198 15.29 -18.27 -16.29
CA ARG A 198 16.63 -17.76 -16.64
C ARG A 198 17.01 -16.74 -15.58
N GLU A 199 17.79 -17.16 -14.60
CA GLU A 199 18.31 -16.27 -13.57
C GLU A 199 19.56 -15.59 -14.13
N GLU A 200 19.39 -14.36 -14.62
CA GLU A 200 20.51 -13.43 -14.82
C GLU A 200 20.62 -12.59 -13.53
N GLY A 201 21.62 -12.91 -12.71
CA GLY A 201 22.22 -12.01 -11.73
C GLY A 201 21.63 -12.03 -10.32
N GLU A 202 22.27 -12.79 -9.44
CA GLU A 202 22.18 -12.70 -7.98
C GLU A 202 22.80 -11.38 -7.43
N ASP A 203 23.15 -10.42 -8.29
CA ASP A 203 23.88 -9.20 -7.94
C ASP A 203 22.97 -7.98 -7.65
N GLU A 204 21.65 -8.05 -7.87
CA GLU A 204 20.74 -6.93 -7.62
C GLU A 204 20.13 -6.94 -6.21
N ASP A 205 20.26 -8.02 -5.44
CA ASP A 205 19.61 -8.19 -4.13
C ASP A 205 20.07 -7.18 -3.06
N GLU A 206 21.34 -6.73 -3.10
CA GLU A 206 21.86 -5.67 -2.20
C GLU A 206 21.49 -4.25 -2.65
N LEU A 207 21.01 -4.06 -3.88
CA LEU A 207 20.76 -2.73 -4.48
C LEU A 207 19.27 -2.32 -4.42
N TRP A 208 18.34 -3.25 -4.16
CA TRP A 208 16.89 -2.93 -4.12
C TRP A 208 16.50 -1.92 -3.05
N GLU A 209 17.16 -1.93 -1.89
CA GLU A 209 16.95 -0.93 -0.84
C GLU A 209 17.30 0.47 -1.36
N GLY A 210 18.44 0.64 -2.01
CA GLY A 210 18.85 1.93 -2.58
C GLY A 210 18.04 2.37 -3.81
N ARG A 211 17.53 1.42 -4.60
CA ARG A 211 16.80 1.71 -5.85
C ARG A 211 15.34 2.13 -5.63
N LEU A 212 14.67 1.59 -4.59
CA LEU A 212 13.32 2.05 -4.22
C LEU A 212 13.34 3.45 -3.58
N GLU A 213 14.39 3.77 -2.82
CA GLU A 213 14.60 5.12 -2.27
C GLU A 213 14.80 6.17 -3.38
N SER A 214 15.44 5.79 -4.49
CA SER A 214 15.73 6.68 -5.62
C SER A 214 14.58 6.78 -6.64
N SER A 215 13.74 5.74 -6.75
CA SER A 215 12.64 5.71 -7.73
C SER A 215 11.38 6.46 -7.28
N GLY A 216 11.23 6.78 -5.99
CA GLY A 216 10.20 7.68 -5.48
C GLY A 216 10.67 9.12 -5.56
N GLY A 217 10.70 9.70 -6.77
CA GLY A 217 11.29 11.00 -7.05
C GLY A 217 10.85 12.13 -6.12
N LEU A 218 11.58 12.31 -5.02
CA LEU A 218 11.67 13.51 -4.19
C LEU A 218 13.04 13.49 -3.50
N ASN A 219 13.81 14.55 -3.74
CA ASN A 219 15.12 14.82 -3.17
C ASN A 219 15.21 14.45 -1.68
N LEU A 220 15.96 13.39 -1.37
CA LEU A 220 16.38 13.06 -0.01
C LEU A 220 17.53 13.99 0.45
N ASN A 221 17.37 15.30 0.25
CA ASN A 221 18.25 16.25 0.91
C ASN A 221 17.61 16.61 2.26
N ARG A 222 18.37 16.31 3.32
CA ARG A 222 18.33 16.99 4.63
C ARG A 222 17.56 16.31 5.77
N TYR A 223 17.80 15.03 6.04
CA TYR A 223 17.85 14.51 7.43
C TYR A 223 18.92 13.42 7.59
N ARG A 224 20.14 13.68 7.10
CA ARG A 224 21.34 13.02 7.65
C ARG A 224 21.75 13.82 8.90
N VAL A 225 21.16 13.50 10.05
CA VAL A 225 21.85 13.74 11.32
C VAL A 225 22.97 12.72 11.36
N GLY A 226 24.20 13.22 11.45
CA GLY A 226 25.43 12.49 11.14
C GLY A 226 25.57 11.16 11.86
N LEU A 227 25.87 10.10 11.10
CA LEU A 227 26.54 8.92 11.60
C LEU A 227 27.94 8.89 10.98
N GLY A 228 28.87 9.46 11.74
CA GLY A 228 30.29 9.21 11.57
C GLY A 228 30.57 7.74 11.83
N ARG A 229 31.46 7.19 10.99
CA ARG A 229 32.02 5.84 11.11
C ARG A 229 32.81 5.67 12.42
N ASN A 230 32.85 4.41 12.85
CA ASN A 230 33.68 3.81 13.88
C ASN A 230 33.34 4.13 15.34
N MET A 231 32.93 3.09 16.07
CA MET A 231 33.77 2.50 17.11
C MET A 231 33.31 1.07 17.41
N GLN A 232 34.28 0.20 17.61
CA GLN A 232 34.11 -1.18 18.05
C GLN A 232 33.26 -1.24 19.33
N GLY A 233 32.46 -2.30 19.49
CA GLY A 233 32.02 -2.72 20.82
C GLY A 233 33.26 -3.05 21.69
N PRO A 234 33.15 -3.03 23.03
CA PRO A 234 32.33 -4.06 23.66
C PRO A 234 31.71 -3.70 25.05
N ASN A 235 30.75 -4.54 25.48
CA ASN A 235 30.47 -4.95 26.88
C ASN A 235 29.71 -4.06 27.89
N SER A 236 28.60 -4.65 28.36
CA SER A 236 28.21 -4.89 29.77
C SER A 236 27.56 -3.79 30.66
N THR A 237 26.32 -4.10 31.06
CA THR A 237 25.67 -4.05 32.41
C THR A 237 25.48 -2.74 33.19
N THR A 238 24.19 -2.52 33.52
CA THR A 238 23.55 -2.08 34.80
C THR A 238 24.06 -0.85 35.56
N PHE A 239 23.17 0.11 35.77
CA PHE A 239 22.40 0.30 37.02
C PHE A 239 21.07 1.01 36.71
#